data_AF-A0A1V5FXG7-F1
#
_entry.id   AF-A0A1V5FXG7-F1
#
_cell.length_a   1.000
_cell.length_b   1.000
_cell.length_c   1.000
_cell.angle_alpha   90.00
_cell.angle_beta   90.00
_cell.angle_gamma   90.00
#
_symmetry.space_group_name_H-M   'P 1'
#
loop_
_entity.id
_entity.type
_entity.pdbx_description
1 polymer ?
#
loop_
_entity_poly.entity_id
_entity_poly.type
_entity_poly.pdbx_seq_one_letter_code
_entity_poly.pdbx_strand_id
1 'polypeptide(L)'
;MFDFCDAQYFSWVRANRLLVRGERGELVDRTLYWLPDFRMPMEAELRRMDAGDYGNLEGYYHKGIIAGEQWVYENPYAPARLSDDEIAVAALMDKMAAHCQGGPSFYSLAEGAQDQYLTLKITEALKAGAPVKTERQPWAE
;
A
#
# COMPACT_ATOMS: atom_id res chain seq x y z
N MET A 1 -5.08 10.51 9.89
CA MET A 1 -4.48 10.19 11.20
C MET A 1 -3.57 9.01 10.97
N PHE A 2 -2.27 9.13 11.28
CA PHE A 2 -1.33 8.02 11.20
C PHE A 2 -1.33 7.34 12.58
N ASP A 3 -1.87 6.13 12.64
CA ASP A 3 -1.99 5.33 13.87
C ASP A 3 -1.16 4.05 13.66
N PHE A 4 0.15 4.19 13.94
CA PHE A 4 1.12 3.12 13.78
C PHE A 4 1.82 2.87 15.12
N CYS A 5 2.02 1.61 15.45
CA CYS A 5 2.70 1.18 16.68
C CYS A 5 3.92 0.31 16.33
N ASP A 6 5.01 0.49 17.07
CA ASP A 6 6.28 -0.22 16.85
C ASP A 6 6.15 -1.76 16.79
N ALA A 7 5.13 -2.33 17.44
CA ALA A 7 4.87 -3.78 17.49
C ALA A 7 3.75 -4.24 16.53
N GLN A 8 3.43 -3.46 15.50
CA GLN A 8 2.37 -3.79 14.55
C GLN A 8 2.83 -4.79 13.47
N TYR A 9 4.10 -4.76 13.08
CA TYR A 9 4.65 -5.71 12.11
C TYR A 9 4.58 -7.15 12.62
N PHE A 10 4.10 -8.06 11.76
CA PHE A 10 3.97 -9.49 12.02
C PHE A 10 3.13 -9.84 13.26
N SER A 11 2.30 -8.91 13.72
CA SER A 11 1.54 -9.06 14.95
C SER A 11 0.28 -9.89 14.73
N TRP A 12 0.13 -10.95 15.51
CA TRP A 12 -1.09 -11.77 15.50
C TRP A 12 -2.27 -11.13 16.23
N VAL A 13 -2.02 -10.12 17.06
CA VAL A 13 -3.02 -9.50 17.94
C VAL A 13 -3.26 -8.03 17.62
N ARG A 14 -2.52 -7.47 16.66
CA ARG A 14 -2.71 -6.11 16.14
C ARG A 14 -3.08 -6.20 14.67
N ALA A 15 -4.35 -5.97 14.37
CA ALA A 15 -4.81 -5.93 12.99
C ALA A 15 -4.22 -4.73 12.25
N ASN A 16 -3.92 -4.92 10.97
CA ASN A 16 -3.68 -3.80 10.06
C ASN A 16 -4.99 -3.03 9.88
N ARG A 17 -4.92 -1.70 9.92
CA ARG A 17 -6.05 -0.83 9.62
C ARG A 17 -5.68 0.15 8.54
N LEU A 18 -6.55 0.32 7.55
CA LEU A 18 -6.38 1.26 6.46
C LEU A 18 -7.63 2.09 6.32
N LEU A 19 -7.48 3.42 6.30
CA LEU A 19 -8.57 4.33 6.02
C LEU A 19 -8.10 5.37 5.01
N VAL A 20 -8.67 5.30 3.81
CA VAL A 20 -8.45 6.31 2.76
C VAL A 20 -9.77 7.00 2.48
N ARG A 21 -9.80 8.32 2.62
CA ARG A 21 -10.97 9.15 2.29
C ARG A 21 -10.60 10.12 1.19
N GLY A 22 -11.35 10.07 0.10
CA GLY A 22 -11.21 10.99 -1.02
C GLY A 22 -12.55 11.57 -1.45
N GLU A 23 -12.50 12.54 -2.35
CA GLU A 23 -13.68 13.14 -2.98
C GLU A 23 -14.57 12.11 -3.71
N ARG A 24 -13.98 11.01 -4.19
CA ARG A 24 -14.67 9.98 -5.00
C ARG A 24 -15.18 8.79 -4.19
N GLY A 25 -14.83 8.69 -2.91
CA GLY A 25 -15.15 7.51 -2.13
C GLY A 25 -14.26 7.30 -0.91
N GLU A 26 -14.44 6.15 -0.29
CA GLU A 26 -13.75 5.73 0.93
C GLU A 26 -13.28 4.28 0.78
N LEU A 27 -12.08 3.99 1.28
CA LEU A 27 -11.59 2.63 1.52
C LEU A 27 -11.44 2.45 3.03
N VAL A 28 -12.20 1.51 3.59
CA VAL A 28 -12.11 1.08 4.99
C VAL A 28 -11.60 -0.35 5.02
N ASP A 29 -10.34 -0.51 5.41
CA ASP A 29 -9.58 -1.76 5.39
C ASP A 29 -9.57 -2.41 4.00
N ARG A 30 -10.53 -3.29 3.73
CA ARG A 30 -10.70 -3.95 2.43
C ARG A 30 -11.97 -3.51 1.70
N THR A 31 -12.85 -2.75 2.34
CA THR A 31 -14.13 -2.37 1.75
C THR A 31 -14.02 -1.02 1.06
N LEU A 32 -14.36 -1.00 -0.22
CA LEU A 32 -14.42 0.17 -1.08
C LEU A 32 -15.86 0.68 -1.15
N TYR A 33 -16.03 1.97 -0.97
CA TYR A 33 -17.28 2.70 -1.19
C TYR A 33 -17.04 3.81 -2.20
N TRP A 34 -17.82 3.88 -3.27
CA TRP A 34 -17.70 4.95 -4.26
C TRP A 34 -19.03 5.27 -4.94
N LEU A 35 -19.08 6.41 -5.62
CA LEU A 35 -20.24 6.86 -6.39
C LEU A 35 -19.84 6.98 -7.86
N PRO A 36 -20.09 5.98 -8.72
CA PRO A 36 -19.94 6.12 -10.17
C PRO A 36 -20.84 7.23 -10.73
N ASP A 37 -22.02 7.42 -10.14
CA ASP A 37 -22.89 8.57 -10.33
C ASP A 37 -23.51 8.99 -8.99
N PHE A 38 -24.14 10.18 -8.97
CA PHE A 38 -24.68 10.78 -7.74
C PHE A 38 -25.89 10.06 -7.12
N ARG A 39 -26.42 9.01 -7.75
CA ARG A 39 -27.60 8.26 -7.29
C ARG A 39 -27.30 6.80 -6.95
N MET A 40 -26.20 6.26 -7.44
CA MET A 40 -25.88 4.84 -7.32
C MET A 40 -24.64 4.63 -6.45
N PRO A 41 -24.78 4.48 -5.12
CA PRO A 41 -23.65 4.08 -4.28
C PRO A 41 -23.24 2.65 -4.63
N MET A 42 -21.94 2.45 -4.78
CA MET A 42 -21.32 1.16 -5.00
C MET A 42 -20.46 0.76 -3.80
N GLU A 43 -20.45 -0.54 -3.55
CA GLU A 43 -19.63 -1.19 -2.55
C GLU A 43 -18.94 -2.41 -3.17
N ALA A 44 -17.67 -2.62 -2.82
CA ALA A 44 -16.94 -3.83 -3.17
C ALA A 44 -15.89 -4.15 -2.11
N GLU A 45 -15.49 -5.42 -2.01
CA GLU A 45 -14.39 -5.84 -1.16
C GLU A 45 -13.13 -6.13 -2.01
N LEU A 46 -11.98 -5.62 -1.57
CA LEU A 46 -10.65 -6.04 -1.99
C LEU A 46 -10.40 -7.45 -1.45
N ARG A 47 -10.50 -8.44 -2.33
CA ARG A 47 -10.30 -9.84 -1.98
C ARG A 47 -8.95 -10.32 -2.48
N ARG A 48 -8.15 -10.83 -1.54
CA ARG A 48 -6.92 -11.54 -1.85
C ARG A 48 -7.25 -12.86 -2.53
N MET A 49 -6.57 -13.15 -3.63
CA MET A 49 -6.69 -14.41 -4.35
C MET A 49 -5.37 -15.16 -4.27
N ASP A 50 -5.42 -16.36 -3.70
CA ASP A 50 -4.26 -17.22 -3.51
C ASP A 50 -4.48 -18.58 -4.19
N ALA A 51 -3.38 -19.21 -4.57
CA ALA A 51 -3.37 -20.57 -5.06
C ALA A 51 -3.14 -21.56 -3.90
N GLY A 52 -3.56 -22.82 -4.11
CA GLY A 52 -3.30 -23.93 -3.19
C GLY A 52 -4.41 -24.23 -2.18
N ASP A 53 -5.52 -23.47 -2.20
CA ASP A 53 -6.69 -23.80 -1.38
C ASP A 53 -7.46 -25.00 -1.93
N TYR A 54 -7.87 -25.91 -1.03
CA TYR A 54 -8.66 -27.10 -1.34
C TYR A 54 -8.07 -27.97 -2.46
N GLY A 55 -8.80 -28.16 -3.57
CA GLY A 55 -8.39 -28.95 -4.73
C GLY A 55 -7.56 -28.17 -5.75
N ASN A 56 -7.11 -26.96 -5.43
CA ASN A 56 -6.27 -26.16 -6.31
C ASN A 56 -4.85 -26.77 -6.41
N LEU A 57 -4.51 -27.28 -7.59
CA LEU A 57 -3.22 -27.94 -7.87
C LEU A 57 -2.15 -26.98 -8.44
N GLU A 58 -2.37 -25.67 -8.41
CA GLU A 58 -1.43 -24.69 -8.99
C GLU A 58 -0.19 -24.45 -8.10
N GLY A 59 -0.20 -24.94 -6.85
CA GLY A 59 0.83 -24.67 -5.84
C GLY A 59 0.40 -23.59 -4.84
N TYR A 60 1.28 -23.18 -3.93
CA TYR A 60 0.98 -22.17 -2.90
C TYR A 60 1.70 -20.86 -3.21
N TYR A 61 0.96 -19.88 -3.74
CA TYR A 61 1.48 -18.54 -4.04
C TYR A 61 0.33 -17.52 -4.11
N HIS A 62 0.69 -16.24 -4.00
CA HIS A 62 -0.26 -15.15 -4.15
C HIS A 62 -0.55 -14.88 -5.64
N LYS A 63 -1.82 -14.88 -6.05
CA LYS A 63 -2.20 -14.59 -7.45
C LYS A 63 -2.40 -13.09 -7.68
N GLY A 64 -3.03 -12.41 -6.74
CA GLY A 64 -3.34 -10.99 -6.84
C GLY A 64 -4.55 -10.57 -6.00
N ILE A 65 -5.10 -9.40 -6.28
CA ILE A 65 -6.25 -8.82 -5.57
C ILE A 65 -7.35 -8.50 -6.58
N ILE A 66 -8.58 -8.88 -6.25
CA ILE A 66 -9.79 -8.52 -7.00
C ILE A 66 -10.64 -7.50 -6.24
N ALA A 67 -11.34 -6.63 -6.96
CA ALA A 67 -12.40 -5.77 -6.45
C ALA A 67 -13.67 -6.04 -7.27
N GLY A 68 -14.68 -6.66 -6.66
CA GLY A 68 -15.84 -7.18 -7.40
C GLY A 68 -15.41 -8.23 -8.41
N GLU A 69 -15.58 -7.94 -9.70
CA GLU A 69 -15.22 -8.84 -10.82
C GLU A 69 -13.87 -8.47 -11.49
N GLN A 70 -13.19 -7.43 -11.02
CA GLN A 70 -11.99 -6.90 -11.65
C GLN A 70 -10.73 -7.28 -10.89
N TRP A 71 -9.69 -7.74 -11.60
CA TRP A 71 -8.33 -7.80 -11.05
C TRP A 71 -7.79 -6.37 -10.94
N VAL A 72 -7.60 -5.90 -9.72
CA VAL A 72 -7.02 -4.58 -9.43
C VAL A 72 -5.52 -4.66 -9.16
N TYR A 73 -5.03 -5.87 -8.92
CA TYR A 73 -3.61 -6.19 -8.82
C TYR A 73 -3.39 -7.64 -9.24
N GLU A 74 -2.37 -7.88 -10.05
CA GLU A 74 -1.90 -9.21 -10.44
C GLU A 74 -0.44 -9.36 -9.98
N ASN A 75 -0.09 -10.47 -9.34
CA ASN A 75 1.26 -10.71 -8.86
C ASN A 75 2.19 -11.02 -10.05
N PRO A 76 3.15 -10.14 -10.38
CA PRO A 76 4.04 -10.34 -11.52
C PRO A 76 5.06 -11.48 -11.28
N TYR A 77 5.20 -11.94 -10.04
CA TYR A 77 6.14 -12.98 -9.65
C TYR A 77 5.49 -14.35 -9.48
N ALA A 78 4.20 -14.49 -9.79
CA ALA A 78 3.56 -15.80 -9.79
C ALA A 78 4.30 -16.77 -10.76
N PRO A 79 4.50 -18.06 -10.38
CA PRO A 79 3.98 -18.74 -9.20
C PRO A 79 4.98 -18.82 -8.03
N ALA A 80 5.93 -17.89 -7.93
CA ALA A 80 6.92 -17.91 -6.86
C ALA A 80 6.23 -17.80 -5.48
N ARG A 81 6.67 -18.65 -4.54
CA ARG A 81 6.13 -18.71 -3.17
C ARG A 81 6.76 -17.62 -2.30
N LEU A 82 6.47 -16.38 -2.67
CA LEU A 82 6.91 -15.18 -1.98
C LEU A 82 5.78 -14.65 -1.10
N SER A 83 6.13 -14.17 0.09
CA SER A 83 5.27 -13.34 0.94
C SER A 83 5.02 -11.98 0.30
N ASP A 84 4.04 -11.22 0.82
CA ASP A 84 3.73 -9.88 0.30
C ASP A 84 4.93 -8.92 0.39
N ASP A 85 5.75 -9.05 1.44
CA ASP A 85 6.98 -8.27 1.62
C ASP A 85 8.04 -8.66 0.58
N GLU A 86 8.25 -9.96 0.35
CA GLU A 86 9.18 -10.45 -0.67
C GLU A 86 8.75 -10.08 -2.10
N ILE A 87 7.43 -10.08 -2.38
CA ILE A 87 6.86 -9.58 -3.64
C ILE A 87 7.19 -8.09 -3.81
N ALA A 88 7.02 -7.28 -2.76
CA ALA A 88 7.36 -5.86 -2.79
C ALA A 88 8.86 -5.63 -3.01
N VAL A 89 9.72 -6.41 -2.34
CA VAL A 89 11.18 -6.37 -2.54
C VAL A 89 11.56 -6.75 -3.96
N ALA A 90 10.98 -7.82 -4.51
CA ALA A 90 11.21 -8.22 -5.91
C ALA A 90 10.81 -7.10 -6.88
N ALA A 91 9.66 -6.45 -6.65
CA ALA A 91 9.22 -5.29 -7.43
C ALA A 91 10.19 -4.10 -7.35
N LEU A 92 10.74 -3.83 -6.18
CA LEU A 92 11.76 -2.80 -6.01
C LEU A 92 13.05 -3.16 -6.75
N MET A 93 13.50 -4.41 -6.68
CA MET A 93 14.71 -4.88 -7.37
C MET A 93 14.57 -4.77 -8.89
N ASP A 94 13.44 -5.19 -9.47
CA ASP A 94 13.18 -5.08 -10.91
C ASP A 94 13.15 -3.63 -11.38
N LYS A 95 12.43 -2.77 -10.66
CA LYS A 95 12.35 -1.34 -10.98
C LYS A 95 13.72 -0.67 -10.86
N MET A 96 14.52 -1.05 -9.87
CA MET A 96 15.89 -0.56 -9.72
C MET A 96 16.80 -1.03 -10.85
N ALA A 97 16.68 -2.29 -11.26
CA ALA A 97 17.44 -2.81 -12.40
C ALA A 97 17.10 -2.03 -13.69
N ALA A 98 15.81 -1.79 -13.94
CA ALA A 98 15.36 -0.98 -15.07
C ALA A 98 15.88 0.46 -14.99
N HIS A 99 15.84 1.08 -13.80
CA HIS A 99 16.36 2.43 -13.59
C HIS A 99 17.87 2.53 -13.85
N CYS A 100 18.67 1.59 -13.33
CA CYS A 100 20.11 1.50 -13.58
C CYS A 100 20.46 1.33 -15.07
N GLN A 101 19.53 0.81 -15.88
CA GLN A 101 19.68 0.67 -17.33
C GLN A 101 19.19 1.91 -18.11
N GLY A 102 18.86 3.01 -17.42
CA GLY A 102 18.39 4.25 -18.01
C GLY A 102 16.86 4.39 -18.07
N GLY A 103 16.13 3.49 -17.40
CA GLY A 103 14.69 3.59 -17.22
C GLY A 103 14.27 4.71 -16.25
N PRO A 104 12.96 5.00 -16.14
CA PRO A 104 12.46 6.06 -15.28
C PRO A 104 12.79 5.79 -13.80
N SER A 105 12.91 6.87 -13.01
CA SER A 105 12.89 6.73 -11.55
C SER A 105 11.52 6.24 -11.10
N PHE A 106 11.49 5.36 -10.10
CA PHE A 106 10.27 4.79 -9.54
C PHE A 106 10.07 5.13 -8.06
N TYR A 107 11.12 5.62 -7.41
CA TYR A 107 11.13 6.18 -6.06
C TYR A 107 12.35 7.08 -5.95
N SER A 108 12.11 8.38 -5.98
CA SER A 108 13.16 9.40 -6.06
C SER A 108 13.72 9.76 -4.69
N LEU A 109 14.91 10.39 -4.67
CA LEU A 109 15.46 10.97 -3.45
C LEU A 109 14.51 12.04 -2.86
N ALA A 110 13.80 12.79 -3.70
CA ALA A 110 12.87 13.81 -3.26
C ALA A 110 11.67 13.21 -2.50
N GLU A 111 11.09 12.11 -3.00
CA GLU A 111 10.03 11.37 -2.32
C GLU A 111 10.54 10.78 -1.00
N GLY A 112 11.70 10.12 -1.01
CA GLY A 112 12.28 9.58 0.22
C GLY A 112 12.63 10.64 1.27
N ALA A 113 13.13 11.80 0.84
CA ALA A 113 13.36 12.93 1.73
C ALA A 113 12.05 13.49 2.31
N GLN A 114 10.99 13.54 1.49
CA GLN A 114 9.67 13.98 1.93
C GLN A 114 9.08 13.03 2.99
N ASP A 115 9.17 11.72 2.79
CA ASP A 115 8.67 10.72 3.74
C ASP A 115 9.43 10.78 5.08
N GLN A 116 10.76 10.93 5.00
CA GLN A 116 11.58 11.11 6.20
C GLN A 116 11.23 12.41 6.94
N TYR A 117 11.00 13.50 6.21
CA TYR A 117 10.59 14.76 6.81
C TYR A 117 9.24 14.66 7.52
N LEU A 118 8.26 13.96 6.93
CA LEU A 118 6.98 13.69 7.59
C LEU A 118 7.16 12.85 8.86
N THR A 119 8.03 11.84 8.83
CA THR A 119 8.38 11.03 10.02
C THR A 119 8.95 11.91 11.15
N LEU A 120 9.85 12.84 10.81
CA LEU A 120 10.43 13.78 11.77
C LEU A 120 9.35 14.70 12.35
N LYS A 121 8.42 15.20 11.53
CA LYS A 121 7.32 16.06 11.98
C LYS A 121 6.32 15.33 12.85
N ILE A 122 6.01 14.06 12.56
CA ILE A 122 5.20 13.22 13.45
C ILE A 122 5.89 13.07 14.81
N THR A 123 7.19 12.81 14.82
CA THR A 123 7.98 12.71 16.05
C THR A 123 7.98 14.02 16.84
N GLU A 124 8.09 15.16 16.16
CA GLU A 124 7.99 16.50 16.76
C GLU A 124 6.63 16.73 17.42
N ALA A 125 5.53 16.41 16.72
CA ALA A 125 4.17 16.54 17.25
C ALA A 125 3.92 15.68 18.48
N LEU A 126 4.43 14.44 18.47
CA LEU A 126 4.35 13.53 19.63
C LEU A 126 5.08 14.11 20.85
N LYS A 127 6.28 14.67 20.65
CA LYS A 127 7.05 15.30 21.74
C LYS A 127 6.38 16.57 22.27
N ALA A 128 5.80 17.38 21.39
CA ALA A 128 5.12 18.62 21.77
C ALA A 128 3.72 18.38 22.36
N GLY A 129 3.10 17.22 22.10
CA GLY A 129 1.70 16.96 22.44
C GLY A 129 0.72 17.87 21.71
N ALA A 130 1.12 18.47 20.59
CA ALA A 130 0.36 19.47 19.86
C ALA A 130 0.55 19.32 18.34
N PRO A 131 -0.39 19.81 17.52
CA PRO A 131 -0.24 19.82 16.07
C PRO A 131 1.01 20.61 15.65
N VAL A 132 1.79 20.06 14.72
CA VAL A 132 2.90 20.76 14.07
C VAL A 132 2.55 21.09 12.64
N LYS A 133 3.06 22.23 12.15
CA LYS A 133 2.89 22.64 10.76
C LYS A 133 4.09 22.20 9.95
N THR A 134 3.84 21.66 8.76
CA THR A 134 4.88 21.38 7.78
C THR A 134 5.14 22.62 6.92
N GLU A 135 6.40 22.81 6.57
CA GLU A 135 6.88 23.79 5.60
C GLU A 135 7.31 23.12 4.31
N ARG A 136 7.28 23.88 3.20
CA ARG A 136 7.79 23.45 1.89
C ARG A 136 9.30 23.18 2.00
N GLN A 137 9.72 22.02 1.53
CA GLN A 137 11.11 21.57 1.61
C GLN A 137 11.85 21.82 0.28
N PRO A 138 13.19 21.89 0.28
CA PRO A 138 13.97 22.18 -0.92
C PRO A 138 13.79 21.19 -2.08
N TRP A 139 13.37 19.96 -1.80
CA TRP A 139 13.08 18.92 -2.79
C TRP A 139 11.65 18.96 -3.36
N ALA A 140 10.80 19.85 -2.83
CA ALA A 140 9.47 20.11 -3.40
C ALA A 140 9.61 21.23 -4.44
N GLU A 141 10.11 20.88 -5.63
CA GLU A 141 10.14 21.77 -6.81
C GLU A 141 8.74 22.22 -7.24
#